data_AF-A0A1H0Z634-F1
#
_entry.id   AF-A0A1H0Z634-F1
#
_cell.length_a   1.000
_cell.length_b   1.000
_cell.length_c   1.000
_cell.angle_alpha   90.00
_cell.angle_beta   90.00
_cell.angle_gamma   90.00
#
_symmetry.space_group_name_H-M   'P 1'
#
loop_
_entity.id
_entity.type
_entity.pdbx_description
1 polymer ?
#
loop_
_entity_poly.entity_id
_entity_poly.type
_entity_poly.pdbx_seq_one_letter_code
_entity_poly.pdbx_strand_id
1 'polypeptide(L)'
;MVKDNLLPLRAECTMLFQSNPYMVESIDGLELRLGREKENLVPVLELLVKQGILQLLGDESIPLYRYKEPFIITELESKSTPEGT
;
A
#
# COMPACT_ATOMS: atom_id res chain seq x y z
N MET A 1 5.30 22.96 15.52
CA MET A 1 6.22 22.34 14.56
C MET A 1 6.14 20.83 14.73
N VAL A 2 5.53 20.11 13.78
CA VAL A 2 5.54 18.64 13.72
C VAL A 2 5.63 18.25 12.25
N LYS A 3 6.80 18.41 11.63
CA LYS A 3 7.03 18.01 10.23
C LYS A 3 8.19 17.03 10.07
N ASP A 4 8.98 16.78 11.10
CA ASP A 4 10.27 16.08 10.96
C ASP A 4 10.23 14.57 11.29
N ASN A 5 9.11 14.03 11.79
CA ASN A 5 9.01 12.61 12.23
C ASN A 5 8.09 11.71 11.38
N LEU A 6 7.66 12.16 10.19
CA LEU A 6 6.83 11.31 9.32
C LEU A 6 7.62 10.29 8.51
N LEU A 7 8.94 10.45 8.36
CA LEU A 7 9.79 9.50 7.63
C LEU A 7 9.87 8.13 8.31
N PRO A 8 10.11 8.02 9.63
CA PRO A 8 10.04 6.74 10.34
C PRO A 8 8.67 6.08 10.22
N LEU A 9 7.59 6.84 10.45
CA LEU A 9 6.22 6.31 10.37
C LEU A 9 5.86 5.81 8.96
N ARG A 10 6.30 6.52 7.92
CA ARG A 10 6.13 6.07 6.53
C ARG A 10 6.86 4.75 6.28
N ALA A 11 8.09 4.61 6.78
CA ALA A 11 8.84 3.37 6.64
C ALA A 11 8.18 2.21 7.41
N GLU A 12 7.74 2.45 8.65
CA GLU A 12 6.99 1.49 9.47
C GLU A 12 5.72 1.00 8.74
N CYS A 13 4.87 1.93 8.27
CA CYS A 13 3.67 1.58 7.52
C CYS A 13 3.99 0.79 6.24
N THR A 14 5.00 1.22 5.49
CA THR A 14 5.41 0.52 4.25
C THR A 14 5.85 -0.91 4.54
N MET A 15 6.73 -1.10 5.53
CA MET A 15 7.22 -2.42 5.91
C MET A 15 6.10 -3.33 6.42
N LEU A 16 5.17 -2.78 7.21
CA LEU A 16 4.02 -3.52 7.73
C LEU A 16 3.20 -4.13 6.59
N PHE A 17 2.79 -3.32 5.61
CA PHE A 17 1.98 -3.78 4.48
C PHE A 17 2.77 -4.68 3.52
N GLN A 18 4.07 -4.41 3.30
CA GLN A 18 4.93 -5.27 2.47
C GLN A 18 5.17 -6.64 3.09
N SER A 19 5.25 -6.73 4.43
CA SER A 19 5.48 -8.00 5.13
C SER A 19 4.31 -8.98 4.98
N ASN A 20 3.10 -8.46 4.76
CA ASN A 20 1.91 -9.26 4.50
C ASN A 20 1.02 -8.56 3.44
N PRO A 21 1.25 -8.82 2.14
CA PRO A 21 0.50 -8.18 1.05
C PRO A 21 -1.02 -8.41 1.05
N TYR A 22 -1.48 -9.43 1.76
CA TYR A 22 -2.89 -9.79 1.90
C TYR A 22 -3.57 -9.13 3.11
N MET A 23 -2.80 -8.46 3.96
CA MET A 23 -3.32 -7.73 5.10
C MET A 23 -4.21 -6.58 4.63
N VAL A 24 -5.43 -6.55 5.15
CA VAL A 24 -6.36 -5.42 5.02
C VAL A 24 -6.52 -4.83 6.40
N GLU A 25 -6.28 -3.54 6.54
CA GLU A 25 -6.39 -2.86 7.83
C GLU A 25 -7.10 -1.52 7.75
N SER A 26 -7.81 -1.18 8.82
CA SER A 26 -8.42 0.14 9.01
C SER A 26 -7.45 1.08 9.72
N ILE A 27 -7.76 2.39 9.74
CA ILE A 27 -6.99 3.36 10.52
C ILE A 27 -6.98 2.99 12.01
N ASP A 28 -8.12 2.56 12.55
CA ASP A 28 -8.26 2.16 13.95
C ASP A 28 -7.40 0.93 14.28
N GLY A 29 -7.37 -0.05 13.37
CA GLY A 29 -6.51 -1.23 13.51
C GLY A 29 -5.04 -0.86 13.47
N LEU A 30 -4.64 0.06 12.58
CA LEU A 30 -3.26 0.55 12.50
C LEU A 30 -2.85 1.36 13.72
N GLU A 31 -3.73 2.17 14.30
CA GLU A 31 -3.47 2.89 15.55
C GLU A 31 -3.13 1.92 16.67
N LEU A 32 -3.92 0.86 16.83
CA LEU A 32 -3.68 -0.17 17.84
C LEU A 32 -2.39 -0.96 17.59
N ARG A 33 -2.08 -1.28 16.34
CA ARG A 33 -0.92 -2.12 15.98
C ARG A 33 0.40 -1.36 15.99
N LEU A 34 0.40 -0.11 15.58
CA LEU A 34 1.60 0.73 15.50
C LEU A 34 1.79 1.61 16.74
N GLY A 35 0.76 1.79 17.58
CA GLY A 35 0.80 2.68 18.73
C GLY A 35 0.97 4.15 18.32
N ARG A 36 0.31 4.54 17.22
CA ARG A 36 0.41 5.87 16.61
C ARG A 36 -0.97 6.48 16.48
N GLU A 37 -1.09 7.75 16.83
CA GLU A 37 -2.35 8.49 16.73
C GLU A 37 -2.82 8.59 15.27
N LYS A 38 -4.14 8.51 15.06
CA LYS A 38 -4.76 8.55 13.73
C LYS A 38 -4.36 9.78 12.93
N GLU A 39 -4.23 10.93 13.57
CA GLU A 39 -3.87 12.22 12.96
C GLU A 39 -2.49 12.17 12.30
N ASN A 40 -1.60 11.31 12.78
CA ASN A 40 -0.29 11.08 12.19
C ASN A 40 -0.32 9.97 11.12
N LEU A 41 -1.20 8.97 11.28
CA LEU A 41 -1.36 7.87 10.34
C LEU A 41 -2.02 8.30 9.03
N VAL A 42 -3.11 9.07 9.10
CA VAL A 42 -3.88 9.54 7.94
C VAL A 42 -2.99 10.15 6.84
N PRO A 43 -2.19 11.19 7.10
CA PRO A 43 -1.39 11.82 6.04
C PRO A 43 -0.33 10.88 5.46
N VAL A 44 0.17 9.92 6.24
CA VAL A 44 1.13 8.91 5.78
C VAL A 44 0.44 7.90 4.86
N LEU A 45 -0.72 7.38 5.26
CA LEU A 45 -1.48 6.41 4.47
C LEU A 45 -1.97 7.02 3.15
N GLU A 46 -2.47 8.25 3.18
CA GLU A 46 -2.82 9.00 1.96
C GLU A 46 -1.63 9.16 1.02
N LEU A 47 -0.45 9.48 1.55
CA LEU A 47 0.76 9.59 0.74
C LEU A 47 1.13 8.25 0.10
N LEU A 48 1.05 7.15 0.86
CA LEU A 48 1.36 5.82 0.36
C LEU A 48 0.34 5.33 -0.70
N VAL A 49 -0.94 5.69 -0.57
CA VAL A 49 -1.96 5.46 -1.59
C VAL A 49 -1.65 6.28 -2.85
N LYS A 50 -1.33 7.57 -2.71
CA LYS A 50 -0.94 8.44 -3.83
C LYS A 50 0.30 7.94 -4.56
N GLN A 51 1.24 7.33 -3.84
CA GLN A 51 2.44 6.71 -4.40
C GLN A 51 2.19 5.33 -5.03
N GLY A 52 0.97 4.79 -4.90
CA GLY A 52 0.61 3.48 -5.43
C GLY A 52 1.24 2.31 -4.66
N ILE A 53 1.75 2.55 -3.45
CA ILE A 53 2.24 1.49 -2.55
C ILE A 53 1.06 0.78 -1.90
N LEU A 54 0.04 1.54 -1.50
CA LEU A 54 -1.20 1.01 -0.95
C LEU A 54 -2.37 1.23 -1.92
N GLN A 55 -3.36 0.35 -1.81
CA GLN A 55 -4.67 0.50 -2.39
C GLN A 55 -5.68 0.76 -1.27
N LEU A 56 -6.59 1.71 -1.49
CA LEU A 56 -7.79 1.91 -0.69
C LEU A 56 -8.89 0.97 -1.23
N LEU A 57 -9.40 0.08 -0.38
CA LEU A 57 -10.45 -0.90 -0.71
C LEU A 57 -11.84 -0.49 -0.20
N GLY A 58 -11.89 0.43 0.78
CA GLY A 58 -13.13 0.97 1.34
C GLY A 58 -13.51 2.33 0.75
N ASP A 59 -14.53 2.96 1.34
CA ASP A 59 -14.92 4.34 1.05
C ASP A 59 -14.32 5.31 2.09
N GLU A 60 -14.62 6.61 1.96
CA GLU A 60 -14.12 7.63 2.89
C GLU A 60 -14.65 7.47 4.32
N SER A 61 -15.78 6.78 4.51
CA SER A 61 -16.38 6.55 5.83
C SER A 61 -15.74 5.37 6.56
N ILE A 62 -15.32 4.34 5.82
CA ILE A 62 -14.65 3.15 6.36
C ILE A 62 -13.44 2.84 5.48
N PRO A 63 -12.36 3.63 5.58
CA PRO A 63 -11.17 3.43 4.76
C PRO A 63 -10.43 2.16 5.19
N LEU A 64 -10.20 1.29 4.20
CA LEU A 64 -9.44 0.05 4.36
C LEU A 64 -8.24 0.05 3.42
N TYR A 65 -7.06 -0.20 3.96
CA TYR A 65 -5.80 -0.16 3.23
C TYR A 65 -5.25 -1.55 3.03
N ARG A 66 -4.68 -1.80 1.85
CA ARG A 66 -3.96 -3.03 1.50
C ARG A 66 -2.72 -2.69 0.69
N TYR A 67 -1.69 -3.53 0.75
CA TYR A 67 -0.55 -3.44 -0.16
C TYR A 67 -1.00 -3.61 -1.62
N LYS A 68 -0.52 -2.73 -2.50
CA LYS A 68 -0.70 -2.88 -3.94
C LYS A 68 0.48 -3.66 -4.51
N GLU A 69 0.27 -4.95 -4.76
CA GLU A 69 1.30 -5.78 -5.37
C GLU A 69 1.69 -5.25 -6.75
N PRO A 70 3.00 -5.15 -7.06
CA PRO A 70 3.44 -4.77 -8.39
C PRO A 70 3.00 -5.84 -9.39
N PHE A 71 2.39 -5.41 -10.48
CA PHE A 71 2.03 -6.31 -11.57
C PHE A 71 3.31 -6.73 -12.29
N ILE A 72 3.71 -7.99 -12.17
CA ILE A 72 4.80 -8.55 -12.98
C ILE A 72 4.20 -8.83 -14.35
N ILE A 73 4.50 -7.98 -15.33
CA ILE A 73 4.25 -8.30 -16.73
C ILE A 73 5.31 -9.32 -17.13
N THR A 74 4.97 -10.60 -17.03
CA THR A 74 5.76 -11.65 -17.66
C THR A 74 5.47 -11.58 -19.15
N GLU A 75 6.33 -10.90 -19.92
CA GLU A 75 6.35 -11.01 -21.38
C GLU A 75 6.74 -12.45 -21.75
N LEU A 76 5.78 -13.37 -21.68
CA LEU A 76 5.85 -14.59 -22.46
C LEU A 76 5.12 -14.29 -23.78
N GLU A 77 5.78 -13.50 -24.64
CA GLU A 77 5.42 -13.44 -26.05
C GLU A 77 5.56 -14.86 -26.61
N SER A 78 4.45 -15.60 -26.64
CA SER A 78 4.30 -16.74 -27.52
C SER A 78 4.08 -16.19 -28.93
N LYS A 79 5.18 -15.80 -29.57
CA LYS A 79 5.22 -15.51 -30.99
C LYS A 79 5.04 -16.83 -31.75
N SER A 80 3.80 -17.32 -31.83
CA SER A 80 3.43 -18.41 -32.73
C SER A 80 3.31 -17.84 -34.15
N THR A 81 4.46 -17.62 -34.79
CA THR A 81 4.52 -17.60 -36.25
C THR A 81 5.25 -18.86 -36.71
N PRO A 82 4.55 -19.81 -37.34
CA PRO A 82 5.14 -20.65 -38.36
C PRO A 82 4.79 -20.04 -39.72
N GLU A 83 5.83 -19.68 -40.47
CA GLU A 83 5.80 -19.47 -41.91
C GLU A 83 5.45 -20.78 -42.65
N GLY A 84 4.86 -20.66 -43.84
CA GLY A 84 4.69 -21.73 -44.84
C GLY A 84 3.28 -22.35 -44.82
N THR A 85 2.49 -22.34 -45.90
CA THR A 85 2.81 -22.66 -47.30
C THR A 85 1.96 -21.85 -48.26
#